data_AF-A0A6U6HZ55-F1
#
_entry.id   AF-A0A6U6HZ55-F1
#
_cell.length_a   1.000
_cell.length_b   1.000
_cell.length_c   1.000
_cell.angle_alpha   90.00
_cell.angle_beta   90.00
_cell.angle_gamma   90.00
#
_symmetry.space_group_name_H-M   'P 1'
#
loop_
_entity.id
_entity.type
_entity.pdbx_description
1 polymer ?
#
loop_
_entity_poly.entity_id
_entity_poly.type
_entity_poly.pdbx_seq_one_letter_code
_entity_poly.pdbx_strand_id
1 'polypeptide(L)'
;MMTGTWLMGECEVNDCDVDGGSVGKDQGVLVKRCRFLEESGCASVCVNSCKIPTQNFFNENMGLPLTMTPDYETGECQFSFGLTPTEVGEFDARNTPCLSRCPTTGSMRIWHDGGKRLDGKSTTAPKCSLMDSED
;
A
#
# COMPACT_ATOMS: atom_id res chain seq x y z
N MET A 1 13.14 -14.27 -17.80
CA MET A 1 12.12 -13.20 -17.73
C MET A 1 11.13 -13.57 -16.65
N MET A 2 11.10 -12.86 -15.53
CA MET A 2 10.04 -13.02 -14.53
C MET A 2 8.76 -12.39 -15.10
N THR A 3 7.68 -13.14 -15.18
CA THR A 3 6.39 -12.69 -15.75
C THR A 3 5.73 -11.59 -14.92
N GLY A 4 6.17 -11.36 -13.68
CA GLY A 4 5.69 -10.29 -12.80
C GLY A 4 6.15 -8.87 -13.16
N THR A 5 7.09 -8.72 -14.10
CA THR A 5 7.66 -7.41 -14.46
C THR A 5 6.66 -6.43 -15.05
N TRP A 6 5.59 -6.93 -15.69
CA TRP A 6 4.54 -6.07 -16.22
C TRP A 6 3.74 -5.37 -15.09
N LEU A 7 3.46 -6.09 -14.00
CA LEU A 7 2.65 -5.60 -12.89
C LEU A 7 3.45 -4.81 -11.85
N MET A 8 4.61 -5.34 -11.45
CA MET A 8 5.41 -4.76 -10.36
C MET A 8 6.64 -4.01 -10.85
N GLY A 9 7.16 -4.29 -12.05
CA GLY A 9 8.39 -3.67 -12.55
C GLY A 9 9.62 -4.58 -12.39
N GLU A 10 10.82 -3.99 -12.41
CA GLU A 10 12.06 -4.77 -12.30
C GLU A 10 12.21 -5.32 -10.88
N CYS A 11 12.42 -6.64 -10.79
CA CYS A 11 12.60 -7.35 -9.53
C CYS A 11 13.97 -8.01 -9.48
N GLU A 12 14.62 -7.96 -8.33
CA GLU A 12 15.83 -8.71 -8.03
C GLU A 12 15.66 -9.58 -6.78
N VAL A 13 16.33 -10.73 -6.78
CA VAL A 13 16.38 -11.60 -5.60
C VAL A 13 17.50 -11.10 -4.69
N ASN A 14 17.23 -11.01 -3.40
CA ASN A 14 18.20 -10.58 -2.40
C ASN A 14 18.09 -11.40 -1.11
N ASP A 15 19.06 -11.21 -0.23
CA ASP A 15 19.01 -11.75 1.12
C ASP A 15 18.12 -10.85 1.98
N CYS A 16 17.30 -11.44 2.84
CA CYS A 16 16.40 -10.68 3.71
C CYS A 16 16.30 -11.29 5.11
N ASP A 17 15.79 -10.50 6.06
CA ASP A 17 15.49 -11.00 7.40
C ASP A 17 14.34 -12.01 7.35
N VAL A 18 14.51 -13.10 8.09
CA VAL A 18 13.48 -14.14 8.30
C VAL A 18 13.20 -14.32 9.79
N ASP A 19 12.12 -15.03 10.10
CA ASP A 19 11.74 -15.34 11.47
C ASP A 19 12.90 -15.97 12.26
N GLY A 20 13.04 -15.56 13.52
CA GLY A 20 14.15 -15.99 14.38
C GLY A 20 15.40 -15.12 14.28
N GLY A 21 15.38 -14.02 13.52
CA GLY A 21 16.46 -13.03 13.45
C GLY A 21 17.67 -13.48 12.64
N SER A 22 17.47 -14.45 11.75
CA SER A 22 18.51 -14.90 10.81
C SER A 22 18.31 -14.25 9.44
N VAL A 23 19.38 -14.19 8.65
CA VAL A 23 19.32 -13.71 7.26
C VAL A 23 19.07 -14.90 6.34
N GLY A 24 17.91 -14.91 5.69
CA GLY A 24 17.53 -15.90 4.69
C GLY A 24 18.19 -15.60 3.36
N LYS A 25 19.04 -16.53 2.90
CA LYS A 25 19.71 -16.39 1.61
C LYS A 25 18.72 -16.58 0.45
N ASP A 26 18.72 -15.64 -0.49
CA ASP A 26 17.84 -15.65 -1.66
C ASP A 26 16.33 -15.76 -1.30
N GLN A 27 15.94 -15.33 -0.09
CA GLN A 27 14.55 -15.35 0.40
C GLN A 27 13.83 -14.01 0.21
N GLY A 28 14.51 -12.99 -0.30
CA GLY A 28 13.96 -11.68 -0.56
C GLY A 28 13.72 -11.45 -2.04
N VAL A 29 12.67 -10.68 -2.36
CA VAL A 29 12.48 -10.10 -3.69
C VAL A 29 12.32 -8.59 -3.54
N LEU A 30 13.28 -7.83 -4.06
CA LEU A 30 13.21 -6.39 -4.11
C LEU A 30 12.64 -5.96 -5.47
N VAL A 31 11.50 -5.29 -5.43
CA VAL A 31 10.95 -4.56 -6.57
C VAL A 31 11.59 -3.16 -6.58
N LYS A 32 12.42 -2.86 -7.58
CA LYS A 32 13.16 -1.59 -7.67
C LYS A 32 12.25 -0.39 -7.94
N ARG A 33 11.13 -0.62 -8.61
CA ARG A 33 10.15 0.42 -8.93
C ARG A 33 8.79 -0.20 -9.14
N CYS A 34 7.98 -0.19 -8.08
CA CYS A 34 6.65 -0.76 -8.04
C CYS A 34 5.67 0.03 -8.92
N ARG A 35 5.40 -0.49 -10.12
CA ARG A 35 4.44 0.14 -11.06
C ARG A 35 3.05 0.29 -10.47
N PHE A 36 2.58 -0.68 -9.68
CA PHE A 36 1.30 -0.59 -9.00
C PHE A 36 1.21 0.61 -8.03
N LEU A 37 2.25 0.84 -7.24
CA LEU A 37 2.32 1.98 -6.32
C LEU A 37 2.51 3.32 -7.07
N GLU A 38 3.24 3.29 -8.18
CA GLU A 38 3.45 4.46 -9.02
C GLU A 38 2.15 4.91 -9.70
N GLU A 39 1.45 3.98 -10.37
CA GLU A 39 0.22 4.24 -11.11
C GLU A 39 -0.97 4.54 -10.20
N SER A 40 -1.11 3.81 -9.08
CA SER A 40 -2.19 4.10 -8.12
C SER A 40 -1.99 5.43 -7.40
N GLY A 41 -0.74 5.85 -7.20
CA GLY A 41 -0.38 7.10 -6.53
C GLY A 41 -0.88 7.22 -5.09
N CYS A 42 -1.37 6.15 -4.47
CA CYS A 42 -2.08 6.20 -3.19
C CYS A 42 -1.62 5.09 -2.24
N ALA A 43 -1.14 5.49 -1.06
CA ALA A 43 -0.73 4.55 -0.02
C ALA A 43 -1.87 3.62 0.41
N SER A 44 -3.09 4.14 0.55
CA SER A 44 -4.27 3.33 0.92
C SER A 44 -4.58 2.24 -0.10
N VAL A 45 -4.43 2.53 -1.40
CA VAL A 45 -4.61 1.53 -2.47
C VAL A 45 -3.48 0.50 -2.42
N CYS A 46 -2.23 0.93 -2.26
CA CYS A 46 -1.09 0.04 -2.10
C CYS A 46 -1.29 -0.95 -0.93
N VAL A 47 -1.67 -0.44 0.24
CA VAL A 47 -1.82 -1.24 1.46
C VAL A 47 -2.99 -2.21 1.35
N ASN A 48 -4.16 -1.72 0.96
CA ASN A 48 -5.40 -2.49 1.04
C ASN A 48 -5.64 -3.38 -0.17
N SER A 49 -5.01 -3.10 -1.31
CA SER A 49 -5.19 -3.91 -2.53
C SER A 49 -3.99 -4.80 -2.84
N CYS A 50 -2.78 -4.41 -2.45
CA CYS A 50 -1.57 -5.19 -2.72
C CYS A 50 -0.99 -5.81 -1.45
N LYS A 51 -0.50 -5.00 -0.49
CA LYS A 51 0.23 -5.51 0.69
C LYS A 51 -0.58 -6.50 1.52
N ILE A 52 -1.67 -6.06 2.14
CA ILE A 52 -2.43 -6.89 3.10
C ILE A 52 -3.03 -8.13 2.42
N PRO A 53 -3.70 -8.02 1.25
CA PRO A 53 -4.24 -9.22 0.60
C PRO A 53 -3.16 -10.23 0.20
N THR A 54 -2.00 -9.77 -0.27
CA THR A 54 -0.91 -10.67 -0.67
C THR A 54 -0.30 -11.35 0.55
N GLN A 55 -0.02 -10.61 1.63
CA GLN A 55 0.46 -11.20 2.87
C GLN A 55 -0.52 -12.27 3.40
N ASN A 56 -1.82 -11.95 3.46
CA ASN A 56 -2.83 -12.90 3.92
C ASN A 56 -2.89 -14.15 3.04
N PHE A 57 -2.84 -13.99 1.70
CA PHE A 57 -2.83 -15.13 0.79
C PHE A 57 -1.63 -16.06 1.02
N PHE A 58 -0.42 -15.51 1.17
CA PHE A 58 0.77 -16.32 1.41
C PHE A 58 0.75 -16.98 2.80
N ASN A 59 0.34 -16.24 3.83
CA ASN A 59 0.27 -16.74 5.20
C ASN A 59 -0.81 -17.82 5.38
N GLU A 60 -2.03 -17.57 4.91
CA GLU A 60 -3.19 -18.40 5.20
C GLU A 60 -3.43 -19.50 4.16
N ASN A 61 -3.23 -19.20 2.87
CA ASN A 61 -3.54 -20.15 1.79
C ASN A 61 -2.33 -20.97 1.35
N MET A 62 -1.14 -20.36 1.31
CA MET A 62 0.09 -21.05 0.90
C MET A 62 0.89 -21.61 2.07
N GLY A 63 0.63 -21.15 3.30
CA GLY A 63 1.37 -21.56 4.49
C GLY A 63 2.82 -21.10 4.49
N LEU A 64 3.13 -20.01 3.78
CA LEU A 64 4.46 -19.44 3.67
C LEU A 64 4.44 -18.00 4.22
N PRO A 65 5.11 -17.73 5.35
CA PRO A 65 5.20 -16.38 5.88
C PRO A 65 5.73 -15.39 4.85
N LEU A 66 5.05 -14.26 4.67
CA LEU A 66 5.50 -13.18 3.79
C LEU A 66 5.23 -11.84 4.44
N THR A 67 6.27 -11.02 4.55
CA THR A 67 6.14 -9.61 4.92
C THR A 67 6.50 -8.73 3.72
N MET A 68 5.67 -7.74 3.43
CA MET A 68 5.90 -6.77 2.37
C MET A 68 6.16 -5.38 2.94
N THR A 69 7.26 -4.76 2.54
CA THR A 69 7.68 -3.42 3.01
C THR A 69 7.83 -2.49 1.81
N PRO A 70 6.77 -1.72 1.46
CA PRO A 70 6.87 -0.68 0.45
C PRO A 70 7.60 0.55 0.97
N ASP A 71 8.44 1.14 0.14
CA ASP A 71 8.98 2.48 0.30
C ASP A 71 8.17 3.44 -0.59
N TYR A 72 7.49 4.38 0.06
CA TYR A 72 6.59 5.31 -0.63
C TYR A 72 7.30 6.52 -1.26
N GLU A 73 8.56 6.76 -0.89
CA GLU A 73 9.38 7.85 -1.43
C GLU A 73 10.11 7.40 -2.70
N THR A 74 10.78 6.25 -2.64
CA THR A 74 11.53 5.68 -3.78
C THR A 74 10.63 4.87 -4.73
N GLY A 75 9.53 4.32 -4.21
CA GLY A 75 8.67 3.39 -4.95
C GLY A 75 9.19 1.95 -4.95
N GLU A 76 10.21 1.65 -4.16
CA GLU A 76 10.70 0.29 -3.97
C GLU A 76 9.71 -0.53 -3.13
N CYS A 77 9.73 -1.86 -3.28
CA CYS A 77 8.94 -2.74 -2.42
C CYS A 77 9.68 -4.04 -2.15
N GLN A 78 10.04 -4.27 -0.89
CA GLN A 78 10.70 -5.50 -0.45
C GLN A 78 9.66 -6.55 -0.07
N PHE A 79 9.82 -7.75 -0.61
CA PHE A 79 9.10 -8.95 -0.22
C PHE A 79 10.08 -9.82 0.57
N SER A 80 9.77 -10.16 1.81
CA SER A 80 10.60 -11.01 2.66
C SER A 80 9.85 -12.31 2.94
N PHE A 81 10.22 -13.38 2.24
CA PHE A 81 9.65 -14.70 2.46
C PHE A 81 10.28 -15.34 3.70
N GLY A 82 9.46 -16.03 4.50
CA GLY A 82 9.87 -16.58 5.80
C GLY A 82 9.86 -15.54 6.94
N LEU A 83 9.35 -14.33 6.70
CA LEU A 83 9.15 -13.31 7.73
C LEU A 83 7.65 -13.12 8.00
N THR A 84 7.21 -13.41 9.21
CA THR A 84 5.80 -13.29 9.61
C THR A 84 5.42 -11.82 9.82
N PRO A 85 4.35 -11.31 9.18
CA PRO A 85 3.87 -9.96 9.42
C PRO A 85 3.51 -9.74 10.87
N THR A 86 3.99 -8.65 11.45
CA THR A 86 3.64 -8.27 12.81
C THR A 86 2.34 -7.46 12.82
N GLU A 87 1.52 -7.61 13.86
CA GLU A 87 0.29 -6.84 14.02
C GLU A 87 0.55 -5.33 14.02
N VAL A 88 1.65 -4.91 14.64
CA VAL A 88 2.11 -3.52 14.65
C VAL A 88 2.45 -3.04 13.24
N GLY A 89 3.18 -3.84 12.46
CA GLY A 89 3.54 -3.49 11.08
C GLY A 89 2.33 -3.40 10.16
N GLU A 90 1.30 -4.20 10.38
CA GLU A 90 0.04 -4.06 9.64
C GLU A 90 -0.76 -2.84 10.08
N PHE A 91 -0.82 -2.56 11.37
CA PHE A 91 -1.47 -1.37 11.90
C PHE A 91 -0.83 -0.10 11.34
N ASP A 92 0.50 -0.01 11.35
CA ASP A 92 1.24 1.12 10.79
C ASP A 92 1.04 1.25 9.28
N ALA A 93 0.99 0.13 8.56
CA ALA A 93 0.65 0.13 7.13
C ALA A 93 -0.75 0.73 6.89
N ARG A 94 -1.76 0.35 7.68
CA ARG A 94 -3.13 0.89 7.55
C ARG A 94 -3.21 2.38 7.89
N ASN A 95 -2.36 2.85 8.79
CA ASN A 95 -2.30 4.26 9.19
C ASN A 95 -1.35 5.11 8.35
N THR A 96 -0.76 4.56 7.28
CA THR A 96 0.14 5.30 6.41
C THR A 96 -0.58 6.53 5.82
N PRO A 97 -0.01 7.74 5.95
CA PRO A 97 -0.62 8.96 5.42
C PRO A 97 -0.74 8.91 3.89
N CYS A 98 -1.67 9.69 3.35
CA CYS A 98 -1.81 9.83 1.89
C CYS A 98 -0.53 10.41 1.28
N LEU A 99 -0.12 9.86 0.13
CA LEU A 99 0.95 10.42 -0.68
C LEU A 99 0.54 11.78 -1.23
N SER A 100 1.51 12.66 -1.49
CA SER A 100 1.28 13.98 -2.10
C SER A 100 0.52 13.90 -3.43
N ARG A 101 0.72 12.81 -4.17
CA ARG A 101 0.07 12.52 -5.46
C ARG A 101 -1.23 11.69 -5.36
N CYS A 102 -1.73 11.43 -4.16
CA CYS A 102 -2.91 10.55 -4.01
C CYS A 102 -4.16 11.21 -4.63
N PRO A 103 -4.86 10.53 -5.56
CA PRO A 103 -6.03 11.08 -6.27
C PRO A 103 -7.17 11.54 -5.34
N THR A 104 -7.27 10.90 -4.17
CA THR A 104 -8.30 11.19 -3.18
C THR A 104 -7.88 12.28 -2.17
N THR A 105 -6.65 12.78 -2.26
CA THR A 105 -6.13 13.84 -1.39
C THR A 105 -6.98 15.09 -1.55
N GLY A 106 -7.76 15.38 -0.51
CA GLY A 106 -8.61 16.57 -0.45
C GLY A 106 -10.10 16.32 -0.68
N SER A 107 -10.53 15.22 -1.31
CA SER A 107 -11.96 15.00 -1.60
C SER A 107 -12.78 14.64 -0.35
N MET A 108 -12.28 13.76 0.52
CA MET A 108 -12.94 13.43 1.79
C MET A 108 -12.60 14.37 2.95
N ARG A 109 -11.43 15.03 2.93
CA ARG A 109 -11.07 16.00 3.98
C ARG A 109 -12.00 17.22 3.98
N ILE A 110 -12.43 17.67 2.80
CA ILE A 110 -13.45 18.74 2.67
C ILE A 110 -14.74 18.39 3.43
N TRP A 111 -15.14 17.13 3.42
CA TRP A 111 -16.35 16.66 4.10
C TRP A 111 -16.19 16.60 5.63
N HIS A 112 -15.04 16.17 6.13
CA HIS A 112 -14.79 16.07 7.57
C HIS A 112 -14.41 17.42 8.23
N ASP A 113 -13.68 18.30 7.52
CA ASP A 113 -13.24 19.61 8.03
C ASP A 113 -14.25 20.75 7.75
N GLY A 114 -15.49 20.43 7.36
CA GLY A 114 -16.53 21.43 7.13
C GLY A 114 -16.16 22.46 6.05
N GLY A 115 -15.46 22.03 5.00
CA GLY A 115 -15.24 22.86 3.81
C GLY A 115 -14.27 24.03 3.95
N LYS A 116 -13.22 23.95 4.79
CA LYS A 116 -12.10 24.91 4.72
C LYS A 116 -10.89 24.31 4.00
N ARG A 117 -10.81 24.53 2.69
CA ARG A 117 -9.56 24.42 1.92
C ARG A 117 -8.63 25.59 2.27
N LEU A 118 -7.33 25.32 2.31
CA LEU A 118 -6.26 26.30 2.56
C LEU A 118 -6.04 27.28 1.38
N ASP A 119 -6.77 27.10 0.29
CA ASP A 119 -6.68 27.88 -0.95
C ASP A 119 -7.88 28.81 -1.20
N GLY A 120 -8.45 29.44 -0.17
CA GLY A 120 -9.23 30.70 -0.28
C GLY A 120 -10.43 30.75 -1.25
N LYS A 121 -10.82 29.66 -1.89
CA LYS A 121 -11.89 29.59 -2.88
C LYS A 121 -12.91 28.58 -2.41
N SER A 122 -13.98 29.10 -1.81
CA SER A 122 -15.11 28.31 -1.34
C SER A 122 -15.86 27.72 -2.54
N THR A 123 -15.74 26.41 -2.74
CA THR A 123 -16.70 25.62 -3.52
C THR A 123 -17.44 24.73 -2.55
N THR A 124 -18.76 24.87 -2.51
CA THR A 124 -19.70 24.03 -1.75
C THR A 124 -19.35 22.55 -1.93
N ALA A 125 -19.28 21.82 -0.81
CA ALA A 125 -19.02 20.37 -0.84
C ALA A 125 -20.09 19.68 -1.71
N PRO A 126 -19.70 18.80 -2.65
CA PRO A 126 -20.68 18.05 -3.43
C PRO A 126 -21.41 17.09 -2.48
N LYS A 127 -22.68 17.37 -2.19
CA LYS A 127 -23.57 16.52 -1.37
C LYS A 127 -23.62 15.13 -2.04
N CYS A 128 -23.32 14.08 -1.27
CA CYS A 128 -23.40 12.70 -1.73
C CYS A 128 -24.87 12.40 -2.05
N SER A 129 -25.19 12.30 -3.33
CA SER A 129 -26.56 12.18 -3.84
C SER A 129 -27.21 10.82 -3.56
N LEU A 130 -26.55 9.97 -2.78
CA LEU A 130 -26.97 8.58 -2.54
C LEU A 130 -27.89 8.40 -1.32
N MET A 131 -28.19 9.48 -0.58
CA MET A 131 -29.10 9.47 0.57
C MET A 131 -30.36 10.32 0.37
N ASP A 132 -30.64 10.76 -0.86
CA ASP A 132 -31.94 11.37 -1.21
C ASP A 132 -32.66 10.41 -2.17
N SER A 133 -33.13 9.28 -1.65
CA SER A 133 -34.20 8.50 -2.28
C SER A 133 -35.38 8.53 -1.32
N GLU A 134 -36.33 9.38 -1.65
CA GLU A 134 -37.59 9.67 -0.97
C GLU A 134 -38.48 8.40 -0.88
N ASP A 135 -38.97 8.09 0.32
CA ASP A 135 -40.40 8.13 0.71
C ASP A 135 -40.50 8.16 2.26
#